data_AF-A0A348Z621-F1
#
_entry.id   AF-A0A348Z621-F1
#
_cell.length_a   1.000
_cell.length_b   1.000
_cell.length_c   1.000
_cell.angle_alpha   90.00
_cell.angle_beta   90.00
_cell.angle_gamma   90.00
#
_symmetry.space_group_name_H-M   'P 1'
#
loop_
_entity.id
_entity.type
_entity.pdbx_description
1 polymer ?
#
loop_
_entity_poly.entity_id
_entity_poly.type
_entity_poly.pdbx_seq_one_letter_code
_entity_poly.pdbx_strand_id
1 'polypeptide(L)'
;MKIIINEVEDIEDVEIVINCKTIDENVTRIISKLKALEEKITGNKDGKIFILDTNEIFYFESVDKKTFIYMDKEVFQTHLRLYELEERLKNT
;
A
#
# COMPACT_ATOMS: atom_id res chain seq x y z
N MET A 1 -2.51 17.20 -18.76
CA MET A 1 -2.09 15.80 -18.57
C MET A 1 -2.46 15.03 -19.83
N LYS A 2 -1.50 14.41 -20.51
CA LYS A 2 -1.73 13.51 -21.64
C LYS A 2 -1.38 12.11 -21.14
N ILE A 3 -2.33 11.18 -21.19
CA ILE A 3 -2.12 9.79 -20.77
C ILE A 3 -1.87 8.98 -22.04
N ILE A 4 -0.80 8.20 -22.05
CA ILE A 4 -0.43 7.29 -23.13
C ILE A 4 -0.32 5.90 -22.50
N ILE A 5 -1.03 4.93 -23.04
CA ILE A 5 -1.02 3.53 -22.60
C ILE A 5 -0.44 2.72 -23.77
N ASN A 6 0.61 1.96 -23.53
CA ASN A 6 1.19 1.06 -24.51
C ASN A 6 1.05 -0.37 -23.97
N GLU A 7 0.31 -1.21 -24.68
CA GLU A 7 0.24 -2.65 -24.42
C GLU A 7 1.28 -3.31 -25.33
N VAL A 8 2.25 -3.99 -24.75
CA VAL A 8 3.37 -4.62 -25.45
C VAL A 8 3.47 -6.07 -25.00
N GLU A 9 3.45 -6.98 -25.96
CA GLU A 9 3.34 -8.43 -25.71
C GLU A 9 4.58 -9.04 -25.03
N ASP A 10 5.75 -8.40 -25.21
CA ASP A 10 7.05 -8.86 -24.70
C ASP A 10 7.44 -8.26 -23.34
N ILE A 11 6.52 -7.59 -22.64
CA ILE A 11 6.75 -7.06 -21.29
C ILE A 11 6.29 -8.10 -20.26
N GLU A 12 7.23 -8.64 -19.47
CA GLU A 12 6.96 -9.69 -18.47
C GLU A 12 6.29 -9.15 -17.19
N ASP A 13 6.58 -7.90 -16.80
CA ASP A 13 6.07 -7.25 -15.60
C ASP A 13 5.65 -5.79 -15.87
N VAL A 14 4.70 -5.26 -15.09
CA VAL A 14 4.21 -3.89 -15.24
C VAL A 14 5.34 -2.87 -15.00
N GLU A 15 5.73 -2.12 -16.03
CA GLU A 15 6.66 -1.01 -15.94
C GLU A 15 5.93 0.35 -15.96
N ILE A 16 6.35 1.29 -15.11
CA ILE A 16 5.80 2.65 -15.08
C ILE A 16 6.89 3.67 -15.37
N VAL A 17 6.78 4.38 -16.51
CA VAL A 17 7.69 5.45 -16.93
C VAL A 17 6.99 6.82 -16.83
N ILE A 18 7.54 7.72 -16.00
CA ILE A 18 7.01 9.08 -15.80
C ILE A 18 7.95 10.11 -16.43
N ASN A 19 7.51 10.72 -17.54
CA ASN A 19 8.23 11.81 -18.19
C ASN A 19 7.68 13.17 -17.75
N CYS A 20 8.49 13.98 -17.05
CA CYS A 20 8.12 15.31 -16.59
C CYS A 20 9.27 16.31 -16.76
N LYS A 21 8.94 17.60 -16.92
CA LYS A 21 9.95 18.68 -17.01
C LYS A 21 10.74 18.85 -15.69
N THR A 22 10.04 18.71 -14.56
CA THR A 22 10.58 18.78 -13.20
C THR A 22 9.75 17.86 -12.31
N ILE A 23 10.36 17.27 -11.27
CA ILE A 23 9.64 16.57 -10.21
C ILE A 23 9.05 17.63 -9.27
N ASP A 24 7.77 17.95 -9.48
CA ASP A 24 7.00 18.86 -8.63
C ASP A 24 6.07 18.10 -7.67
N GLU A 25 5.27 18.82 -6.89
CA GLU A 25 4.34 18.21 -5.93
C GLU A 25 3.31 17.28 -6.61
N ASN A 26 2.88 17.61 -7.83
CA ASN A 26 1.92 16.77 -8.56
C ASN A 26 2.57 15.45 -8.99
N VAL A 27 3.78 15.50 -9.54
CA VAL A 27 4.55 14.30 -9.90
C VAL A 27 4.83 13.44 -8.68
N THR A 28 5.23 14.08 -7.57
CA THR A 28 5.50 13.39 -6.30
C THR A 28 4.25 12.66 -5.80
N ARG A 29 3.09 13.32 -5.84
CA ARG A 29 1.82 12.73 -5.42
C ARG A 29 1.37 11.55 -6.31
N ILE A 30 1.69 11.57 -7.61
CA ILE A 30 1.45 10.43 -8.50
C ILE A 30 2.35 9.25 -8.11
N ILE A 31 3.65 9.49 -7.89
CA ILE A 31 4.60 8.46 -7.48
C ILE A 31 4.17 7.80 -6.17
N SER A 32 3.75 8.58 -5.16
CA SER A 32 3.31 8.04 -3.88
C SER A 32 2.09 7.12 -4.03
N LYS A 33 1.11 7.51 -4.84
CA LYS A 33 -0.06 6.68 -5.13
C LYS A 33 0.30 5.37 -5.85
N LEU A 34 1.29 5.39 -6.73
CA LEU A 34 1.74 4.18 -7.41
C LEU A 34 2.45 3.24 -6.43
N LYS A 35 3.28 3.78 -5.54
CA LYS A 35 3.94 3.00 -4.48
C LYS A 35 2.95 2.40 -3.48
N ALA A 36 1.88 3.13 -3.16
CA ALA A 36 0.80 2.64 -2.32
C ALA A 36 0.13 1.37 -2.89
N LEU A 37 0.06 1.20 -4.22
CA LEU A 37 -0.49 0.00 -4.85
C LEU A 37 0.38 -1.25 -4.59
N GLU A 38 1.67 -1.06 -4.30
CA GLU A 38 2.60 -2.14 -3.97
C GLU A 38 2.75 -2.34 -2.45
N GLU A 39 2.18 -1.45 -1.64
CA GLU A 39 2.43 -1.45 -0.22
C GLU A 39 1.65 -2.59 0.46
N LYS A 40 2.40 -3.55 0.99
CA LYS A 40 1.84 -4.69 1.71
C LYS A 40 2.11 -4.58 3.21
N ILE A 41 1.17 -5.07 4.00
CA ILE A 41 1.31 -5.24 5.44
C ILE A 41 1.21 -6.71 5.80
N THR A 42 2.08 -7.14 6.72
CA THR A 42 2.03 -8.48 7.27
C THR A 42 0.97 -8.57 8.37
N GLY A 43 -0.02 -9.43 8.17
CA GLY A 43 -1.02 -9.79 9.18
C GLY A 43 -0.80 -11.22 9.70
N ASN A 44 -1.19 -11.46 10.94
CA ASN A 44 -1.24 -12.78 11.55
C ASN A 44 -2.69 -13.15 11.87
N LYS A 45 -3.09 -14.37 11.52
CA LYS A 45 -4.38 -14.94 11.90
C LYS A 45 -4.19 -16.43 12.17
N ASP A 46 -4.62 -16.87 13.35
CA ASP A 46 -4.50 -18.27 13.81
C ASP A 46 -3.07 -18.83 13.69
N GLY A 47 -2.06 -18.00 14.00
CA GLY A 47 -0.65 -18.37 13.93
C GLY A 47 -0.05 -18.40 12.53
N LYS A 48 -0.84 -18.13 11.48
CA LYS A 48 -0.37 -18.02 10.09
C LYS A 48 -0.12 -16.57 9.71
N ILE A 49 0.90 -16.37 8.88
CA ILE A 49 1.28 -15.07 8.35
C ILE A 49 0.65 -14.87 6.98
N PHE A 50 0.05 -13.69 6.77
CA PHE A 50 -0.57 -13.26 5.53
C PHE A 50 0.05 -11.95 5.07
N ILE A 51 0.21 -11.80 3.76
CA ILE A 51 0.61 -10.54 3.12
C ILE A 51 -0.68 -9.88 2.64
N LEU A 52 -1.03 -8.74 3.24
CA LEU A 52 -2.28 -8.03 3.01
C LEU A 52 -2.02 -6.81 2.15
N ASP A 53 -2.89 -6.58 1.17
CA ASP A 53 -2.90 -5.35 0.39
C ASP A 53 -3.46 -4.21 1.24
N THR A 54 -2.74 -3.09 1.33
CA THR A 54 -3.21 -1.93 2.09
C THR A 54 -4.48 -1.32 1.52
N ASN A 55 -4.74 -1.46 0.21
CA ASN A 55 -5.95 -0.96 -0.43
C ASN A 55 -7.22 -1.71 -0.02
N GLU A 56 -7.07 -2.93 0.52
CA GLU A 56 -8.18 -3.75 1.01
C GLU A 56 -8.40 -3.59 2.54
N ILE A 57 -7.57 -2.79 3.21
CA ILE A 57 -7.68 -2.52 4.65
C ILE A 57 -8.63 -1.35 4.88
N PHE A 58 -9.63 -1.54 5.73
CA PHE A 58 -10.58 -0.48 6.09
C PHE A 58 -10.04 0.41 7.21
N TYR A 59 -9.49 -0.19 8.26
CA TYR A 59 -8.86 0.55 9.36
C TYR A 59 -7.96 -0.35 10.19
N PHE A 60 -7.16 0.30 11.03
CA PHE A 60 -6.37 -0.32 12.08
C PHE A 60 -6.92 0.04 13.46
N GLU A 61 -6.88 -0.89 14.39
CA GLU A 61 -7.33 -0.67 15.77
C GLU A 61 -6.28 -1.17 16.75
N SER A 62 -6.09 -0.48 17.87
CA SER A 62 -5.26 -0.98 18.97
C SER A 62 -6.12 -1.32 20.17
N VAL A 63 -6.08 -2.59 20.59
CA VAL A 63 -6.79 -3.12 21.76
C VAL A 63 -5.79 -3.90 22.60
N ASP A 64 -5.72 -3.61 23.91
CA ASP A 64 -4.84 -4.30 24.86
C ASP A 64 -3.38 -4.44 24.37
N LYS A 65 -2.79 -3.33 23.90
CA LYS A 65 -1.42 -3.27 23.37
C LYS A 65 -1.19 -4.23 22.19
N LYS A 66 -2.22 -4.61 21.46
CA LYS A 66 -2.12 -5.33 20.19
C LYS A 66 -2.79 -4.52 19.11
N THR A 67 -2.24 -4.56 17.90
CA THR A 67 -2.78 -3.83 16.76
C THR A 67 -3.43 -4.82 15.81
N PHE A 68 -4.64 -4.50 15.39
CA PHE A 68 -5.46 -5.31 14.50
C PHE A 68 -5.71 -4.58 13.19
N ILE A 69 -5.79 -5.36 12.12
CA ILE A 69 -6.06 -4.94 10.75
C ILE A 69 -7.46 -5.44 10.42
N TYR A 70 -8.37 -4.52 10.14
CA TYR A 70 -9.74 -4.85 9.77
C TYR A 70 -9.92 -4.73 8.26
N MET A 71 -10.34 -5.83 7.65
CA MET A 71 -10.76 -5.92 6.24
C MET A 71 -12.24 -6.29 6.20
N ASP A 72 -12.83 -6.41 5.01
CA ASP A 72 -14.28 -6.66 4.82
C ASP A 72 -14.81 -7.85 5.62
N LYS A 73 -14.11 -8.98 5.58
CA LYS A 73 -14.57 -10.25 6.19
C LYS A 73 -13.62 -10.82 7.23
N GLU A 74 -12.45 -10.24 7.37
CA GLU A 74 -11.36 -10.82 8.13
C GLU A 74 -10.66 -9.79 9.00
N VAL A 75 -10.19 -10.26 10.16
CA VAL A 75 -9.39 -9.47 11.10
C VAL A 75 -8.06 -10.19 11.28
N PHE A 76 -6.98 -9.44 11.18
CA PHE A 76 -5.62 -9.93 11.39
C PHE A 76 -4.96 -9.14 12.51
N GLN A 77 -3.98 -9.73 13.19
CA GLN A 77 -3.12 -9.01 14.12
C GLN A 77 -1.81 -8.65 13.43
N THR A 78 -1.29 -7.45 13.64
CA THR A 78 0.08 -7.09 13.23
C THR A 78 1.00 -6.92 14.44
N HIS A 79 2.30 -7.07 14.20
CA HIS A 79 3.34 -6.77 15.18
C HIS A 79 3.61 -5.27 15.30
N LEU A 80 3.20 -4.48 14.30
CA LEU A 80 3.38 -3.04 14.26
C LEU A 80 2.45 -2.34 15.25
N ARG A 81 2.91 -1.24 15.83
CA ARG A 81 2.14 -0.28 16.61
C ARG A 81 1.43 0.71 15.70
N LEU A 82 0.36 1.34 16.18
CA LEU A 82 -0.38 2.34 15.40
C LEU A 82 0.52 3.47 14.88
N TYR A 83 1.43 4.01 15.69
CA TYR A 83 2.33 5.08 15.23
C TYR A 83 3.30 4.62 14.13
N GLU A 84 3.69 3.34 14.11
CA GLU A 84 4.55 2.78 13.06
C GLU A 84 3.76 2.65 11.75
N LEU A 85 2.48 2.29 11.84
CA LEU A 85 1.56 2.25 10.71
C LEU A 85 1.29 3.66 10.18
N GLU A 86 1.10 4.66 11.06
CA GLU A 86 0.91 6.06 10.66
C GLU A 86 2.12 6.60 9.88
N GLU A 87 3.35 6.35 10.34
CA GLU A 87 4.54 6.82 9.64
C GLU A 87 4.76 6.06 8.32
N ARG A 88 4.51 4.75 8.33
CA ARG A 88 4.66 3.90 7.14
C ARG A 88 3.66 4.28 6.05
N LEU A 89 2.40 4.48 6.42
CA LEU A 89 1.30 4.80 5.51
C LEU A 89 1.09 6.31 5.30
N LYS A 90 2.04 7.13 5.75
CA LYS A 90 1.93 8.60 5.74
C LYS A 90 1.72 9.21 4.35
N ASN A 91 2.12 8.50 3.30
CA ASN A 91 2.08 8.97 1.92
C ASN A 91 1.13 8.16 1.01
N THR A 92 0.28 7.32 1.61
CA THR A 92 -0.79 6.56 0.94
C THR A 92 -1.97 7.48 0.66
#